data_AF-A0AAU9XME4-F1
#
_entry.id   AF-A0AAU9XME4-F1
#
_cell.length_a   1.000
_cell.length_b   1.000
_cell.length_c   1.000
_cell.angle_alpha   90.00
_cell.angle_beta   90.00
_cell.angle_gamma   90.00
#
_symmetry.space_group_name_H-M   'P 1'
#
loop_
_entity.id
_entity.type
_entity.pdbx_description
1 polymer ?
#
loop_
_entity_poly.entity_id
_entity_poly.type
_entity_poly.pdbx_seq_one_letter_code
_entity_poly.pdbx_strand_id
1 'polypeptide(L)'
;MYIDPSKTIMAPYSQANELVFGQNSGHQCVTMSLCSLIYNNKQGINSAHDLVSIMNTGNQLYSSLSRLTRQSFLMQTELPTLLNVFETDYELQYSERYTGTIHQEATIEGYQYCTSLDRAFQSLISENFNNFVLTIGCTAVAIYCQGNVGLNIRFLCKGYLW
;
A
#
# COMPACT_ATOMS: atom_id res chain seq x y z
N MET A 1 7.74 3.85 -21.45
CA MET A 1 6.74 2.95 -20.84
C MET A 1 5.41 3.22 -21.55
N TYR A 2 4.84 2.22 -22.22
CA TYR A 2 3.51 2.34 -22.84
C TYR A 2 2.47 1.83 -21.84
N ILE A 3 1.46 2.66 -21.55
CA ILE A 3 0.34 2.31 -20.68
C ILE A 3 -0.83 1.99 -21.59
N ASP A 4 -1.32 0.76 -21.54
CA ASP A 4 -2.48 0.30 -22.31
C ASP A 4 -3.77 0.86 -21.67
N PRO A 5 -4.47 1.81 -22.33
CA PRO A 5 -5.68 2.41 -21.76
C PRO A 5 -6.82 1.41 -21.60
N SER A 6 -6.83 0.31 -22.36
CA SER A 6 -7.87 -0.72 -22.25
C SER A 6 -7.74 -1.56 -20.97
N LYS A 7 -6.57 -1.50 -20.32
CA LYS A 7 -6.26 -2.24 -19.08
C LYS A 7 -6.00 -1.29 -17.90
N THR A 8 -6.22 0.01 -18.08
CA THR A 8 -5.86 1.03 -17.10
C THR A 8 -7.06 1.90 -16.78
N ILE A 9 -7.42 1.97 -15.50
CA ILE A 9 -8.37 2.94 -14.98
C ILE A 9 -7.56 4.11 -14.41
N MET A 10 -7.90 5.33 -14.80
CA MET A 10 -7.20 6.54 -14.36
C MET A 10 -8.12 7.44 -13.55
N ALA A 11 -7.63 7.94 -12.42
CA ALA A 11 -8.28 9.02 -11.70
C ALA A 11 -8.12 10.34 -12.47
N PRO A 12 -9.03 11.32 -12.28
CA PRO A 12 -8.91 12.64 -12.90
C PRO A 12 -7.71 13.46 -12.40
N TYR A 13 -7.06 13.05 -11.32
CA TYR A 13 -5.90 13.70 -10.75
C TYR A 13 -5.00 12.70 -10.01
N SER A 14 -3.73 13.06 -9.80
CA SER A 14 -2.78 12.26 -9.02
C SER A 14 -2.77 12.67 -7.54
N GLN A 15 -2.19 11.84 -6.68
CA GLN A 15 -2.00 12.14 -5.25
C GLN A 15 -1.13 13.39 -4.99
N ALA A 16 -0.40 13.85 -6.01
CA ALA A 16 0.43 15.05 -5.99
C ALA A 16 -0.34 16.33 -6.40
N ASN A 17 -1.66 16.23 -6.62
CA ASN A 17 -2.47 17.40 -6.93
C ASN A 17 -2.70 18.26 -5.67
N GLU A 18 -1.96 19.36 -5.57
CA GLU A 18 -2.04 20.31 -4.46
C GLU A 18 -3.37 21.05 -4.38
N LEU A 19 -4.07 21.28 -5.51
CA LEU A 19 -5.38 21.92 -5.49
C LEU A 19 -6.44 21.05 -4.81
N VAL A 20 -6.29 19.73 -4.91
CA VAL A 20 -7.23 18.76 -4.31
C VAL A 20 -6.81 18.37 -2.90
N PHE A 21 -5.51 18.09 -2.68
CA PHE A 21 -5.02 17.51 -1.42
C PHE A 21 -4.28 18.50 -0.52
N GLY A 22 -4.04 19.74 -0.98
CA GLY A 22 -3.36 20.77 -0.20
C GLY A 22 -2.01 20.30 0.33
N GLN A 23 -1.76 20.56 1.62
CA GLN A 23 -0.51 20.21 2.30
C GLN A 23 -0.25 18.70 2.39
N ASN A 24 -1.29 17.86 2.22
CA ASN A 24 -1.11 16.42 2.25
C ASN A 24 -0.53 15.88 0.95
N SER A 25 -0.62 16.64 -0.14
CA SER A 25 -0.20 16.24 -1.49
C SER A 25 1.15 15.53 -1.51
N GLY A 26 1.18 14.32 -2.07
CA GLY A 26 2.38 13.48 -2.18
C GLY A 26 2.73 12.63 -0.95
N HIS A 27 2.11 12.86 0.21
CA HIS A 27 2.46 12.19 1.47
C HIS A 27 1.54 11.02 1.84
N GLN A 28 0.37 10.97 1.22
CA GLN A 28 -0.74 10.06 1.56
C GLN A 28 -0.72 8.72 0.81
N CYS A 29 0.40 8.35 0.18
CA CYS A 29 0.50 7.16 -0.67
C CYS A 29 0.27 5.84 0.09
N VAL A 30 0.71 5.74 1.35
CA VAL A 30 0.53 4.53 2.19
C VAL A 30 -0.95 4.32 2.50
N THR A 31 -1.66 5.37 2.91
CA THR A 31 -3.08 5.28 3.25
C THR A 31 -3.94 5.10 2.01
N MET A 32 -3.62 5.76 0.89
CA MET A 32 -4.31 5.53 -0.39
C MET A 32 -4.12 4.09 -0.89
N SER A 33 -2.92 3.51 -0.73
CA SER A 33 -2.65 2.11 -1.06
C SER A 33 -3.43 1.15 -0.16
N LEU A 34 -3.49 1.42 1.15
CA LEU A 34 -4.30 0.61 2.06
C LEU A 34 -5.79 0.69 1.70
N CYS A 35 -6.31 1.90 1.47
CA CYS A 35 -7.69 2.12 1.07
C CYS A 35 -8.01 1.43 -0.26
N SER A 36 -7.10 1.39 -1.23
CA SER A 36 -7.37 0.70 -2.50
C SER A 36 -7.49 -0.81 -2.33
N LEU A 37 -6.67 -1.45 -1.49
CA LEU A 37 -6.79 -2.88 -1.18
C LEU A 37 -8.11 -3.19 -0.48
N ILE A 38 -8.47 -2.39 0.53
CA ILE A 38 -9.75 -2.55 1.26
C ILE A 38 -10.93 -2.38 0.31
N TYR A 39 -10.93 -1.32 -0.51
CA TYR A 39 -12.01 -1.04 -1.45
C TYR A 39 -12.15 -2.13 -2.51
N ASN A 40 -11.02 -2.58 -3.07
CA ASN A 40 -10.99 -3.65 -4.05
C ASN A 40 -11.55 -4.96 -3.48
N ASN A 41 -11.22 -5.30 -2.24
CA ASN A 41 -11.79 -6.48 -1.58
C ASN A 41 -13.29 -6.32 -1.29
N LYS A 42 -13.75 -5.12 -0.94
CA LYS A 42 -15.16 -4.85 -0.65
C LYS A 42 -16.05 -4.93 -1.88
N GLN A 43 -15.63 -4.35 -3.01
CA GLN A 43 -16.50 -4.20 -4.19
C GLN A 43 -15.78 -4.16 -5.55
N GLY A 44 -14.46 -4.27 -5.58
CA GLY A 44 -13.65 -4.12 -6.78
C GLY A 44 -13.49 -2.66 -7.22
N ILE A 45 -12.41 -2.39 -7.97
CA ILE A 45 -12.12 -1.08 -8.56
C ILE A 45 -12.39 -1.15 -10.06
N ASN A 46 -13.43 -0.45 -10.52
CA ASN A 46 -13.90 -0.58 -11.91
C ASN A 46 -14.03 0.77 -12.64
N SER A 47 -13.88 1.89 -11.93
CA SER A 47 -14.08 3.21 -12.51
C SER A 47 -13.15 4.29 -11.93
N ALA A 48 -13.04 5.41 -12.65
CA ALA A 48 -12.34 6.59 -12.18
C ALA A 48 -12.98 7.17 -10.90
N HIS A 49 -14.31 7.00 -10.75
CA HIS A 49 -15.03 7.43 -9.56
C HIS A 49 -14.59 6.64 -8.32
N ASP A 50 -14.40 5.33 -8.46
CA ASP A 50 -13.91 4.48 -7.37
C ASP A 50 -12.53 4.95 -6.90
N LEU A 51 -11.65 5.29 -7.85
CA LEU A 51 -10.33 5.84 -7.53
C LEU A 51 -10.44 7.17 -6.78
N VAL A 52 -11.37 8.05 -7.16
CA VAL A 52 -11.61 9.30 -6.42
C VAL A 52 -12.07 9.03 -4.98
N SER A 53 -13.00 8.08 -4.77
CA SER A 53 -13.43 7.67 -3.43
C SER A 53 -12.29 7.12 -2.58
N ILE A 54 -11.44 6.26 -3.17
CA ILE A 54 -10.24 5.70 -2.53
C ILE A 54 -9.27 6.81 -2.14
N MET A 55 -8.98 7.72 -3.07
CA MET A 55 -8.04 8.81 -2.87
C MET A 55 -8.50 9.77 -1.77
N ASN A 56 -9.78 10.14 -1.76
CA ASN A 56 -10.36 11.01 -0.74
C ASN A 56 -10.35 10.35 0.64
N THR A 57 -10.73 9.07 0.72
CA THR A 57 -10.72 8.31 1.98
C THR A 57 -9.30 8.13 2.50
N GLY A 58 -8.35 7.79 1.63
CA GLY A 58 -6.94 7.68 1.97
C GLY A 58 -6.35 9.00 2.47
N ASN A 59 -6.75 10.14 1.88
CA ASN A 59 -6.33 11.46 2.34
C ASN A 59 -6.90 11.83 3.72
N GLN A 60 -8.16 11.48 3.99
CA GLN A 60 -8.78 11.68 5.31
C GLN A 60 -8.10 10.81 6.38
N LEU A 61 -7.81 9.55 6.05
CA LEU A 61 -7.08 8.66 6.92
C LEU A 61 -5.66 9.18 7.21
N TYR A 62 -4.94 9.62 6.17
CA TYR A 62 -3.63 10.24 6.33
C TYR A 62 -3.68 11.45 7.26
N SER A 63 -4.63 12.36 7.04
CA SER A 63 -4.79 13.57 7.87
C SER A 63 -5.00 13.24 9.35
N SER A 64 -5.76 12.17 9.62
CA SER A 64 -6.02 11.72 10.98
C SER A 64 -4.77 11.15 11.64
N LEU A 65 -4.02 10.32 10.90
CA LEU A 65 -2.82 9.65 11.40
C LEU A 65 -1.61 10.59 11.51
N SER A 66 -1.37 11.45 10.52
CA SER A 66 -0.24 12.39 10.53
C SER A 66 -0.33 13.36 11.71
N ARG A 67 -1.54 13.75 12.12
CA ARG A 67 -1.76 14.54 13.33
C ARG A 67 -1.36 13.81 14.61
N LEU A 68 -1.55 12.49 14.66
CA LEU A 68 -1.19 11.66 15.81
C LEU A 68 0.31 11.39 15.88
N THR A 69 0.93 11.07 14.74
CA THR A 69 2.35 10.71 14.66
C THR A 69 3.27 11.93 14.61
N ARG A 70 2.74 13.09 14.19
CA ARG A 70 3.49 14.32 13.92
C ARG A 70 4.57 14.14 12.85
N GLN A 71 4.41 13.15 11.97
CA GLN A 71 5.32 12.88 10.87
C GLN A 71 4.71 13.28 9.53
N SER A 72 5.56 13.74 8.62
CA SER A 72 5.17 14.12 7.25
C SER A 72 5.00 12.91 6.33
N PHE A 73 5.60 11.77 6.64
CA PHE A 73 5.42 10.53 5.91
C PHE A 73 5.04 9.45 6.90
N LEU A 74 4.03 8.65 6.56
CA LEU A 74 3.62 7.55 7.41
C LEU A 74 4.43 6.31 7.10
N MET A 75 5.04 5.74 8.14
CA MET A 75 5.57 4.38 8.10
C MET A 75 4.43 3.38 8.30
N GLN A 76 4.59 2.17 7.78
CA GLN A 76 3.58 1.11 7.93
C GLN A 76 3.32 0.75 9.41
N THR A 77 4.34 0.93 10.26
CA THR A 77 4.26 0.73 11.72
C THR A 77 3.43 1.80 12.44
N GLU A 78 3.05 2.88 11.75
CA GLU A 78 2.27 3.97 12.32
C GLU A 78 0.77 3.85 11.99
N LEU A 79 0.40 2.82 11.23
CA LEU A 79 -1.00 2.46 11.09
C LEU A 79 -1.52 1.96 12.45
N PRO A 80 -2.75 2.32 12.86
CA PRO A 80 -3.33 1.80 14.08
C PRO A 80 -3.81 0.36 13.86
N THR A 81 -3.83 -0.43 14.92
CA THR A 81 -4.34 -1.82 14.88
C THR A 81 -5.83 -1.87 14.53
N LEU A 82 -6.62 -0.90 14.97
CA LEU A 82 -8.05 -0.79 14.64
C LEU A 82 -8.26 0.41 13.73
N LEU A 83 -8.93 0.18 12.59
CA LEU A 83 -9.19 1.18 11.56
C LEU A 83 -10.66 1.15 11.18
N ASN A 84 -11.31 2.31 11.15
CA ASN A 84 -12.59 2.47 10.47
C ASN A 84 -12.34 3.07 9.08
N VAL A 85 -12.60 2.29 8.03
CA VAL A 85 -12.43 2.72 6.64
C VAL A 85 -13.62 2.23 5.83
N PHE A 86 -14.22 3.10 5.01
CA PHE A 86 -15.45 2.79 4.26
C PHE A 86 -16.58 2.22 5.13
N GLU A 87 -16.77 2.82 6.31
CA GLU A 87 -17.82 2.45 7.29
C GLU A 87 -17.71 0.99 7.78
N THR A 88 -16.51 0.43 7.75
CA THR A 88 -16.23 -0.92 8.24
C THR A 88 -15.01 -0.87 9.14
N ASP A 89 -15.14 -1.53 10.29
CA ASP A 89 -14.03 -1.68 11.24
C ASP A 89 -13.14 -2.85 10.80
N TYR A 90 -11.84 -2.59 10.72
CA TYR A 90 -10.81 -3.54 10.35
C TYR A 90 -9.79 -3.65 11.47
N GLU A 91 -9.39 -4.87 11.78
CA GLU A 91 -8.26 -5.16 12.66
C GLU A 91 -7.04 -5.51 11.80
N LEU A 92 -6.01 -4.67 11.86
CA LEU A 92 -4.72 -4.93 11.23
C LEU A 92 -3.87 -5.84 12.11
N GLN A 93 -3.51 -7.00 11.56
CA GLN A 93 -2.53 -7.89 12.17
C GLN A 93 -1.15 -7.62 11.58
N TYR A 94 -0.23 -7.18 12.42
CA TYR A 94 1.15 -6.94 12.04
C TYR A 94 1.94 -8.25 11.99
N SER A 95 2.73 -8.41 10.93
CA SER A 95 3.75 -9.43 10.80
C SER A 95 5.09 -8.79 10.53
N GLU A 96 6.15 -9.60 10.56
CA GLU A 96 7.42 -9.20 9.98
C GLU A 96 7.24 -8.78 8.52
N ARG A 97 7.99 -7.74 8.13
CA ARG A 97 7.98 -7.17 6.78
C ARG A 97 9.17 -7.70 6.00
N TYR A 98 8.94 -8.05 4.75
CA TYR A 98 10.05 -8.36 3.86
C TYR A 98 10.79 -7.08 3.48
N THR A 99 12.12 -7.18 3.50
CA THR A 99 13.04 -6.14 3.08
C THR A 99 14.01 -6.68 2.04
N GLY A 100 14.60 -5.81 1.21
CA GLY A 100 15.72 -6.19 0.36
C GLY A 100 15.79 -5.39 -0.92
N THR A 101 16.33 -6.00 -1.98
CA THR A 101 16.57 -5.33 -3.27
C THR A 101 15.63 -5.83 -4.36
N ILE A 102 15.54 -5.07 -5.45
CA ILE A 102 14.67 -5.42 -6.58
C ILE A 102 15.24 -6.62 -7.36
N HIS A 103 16.54 -6.65 -7.61
CA HIS A 103 17.15 -7.59 -8.57
C HIS A 103 18.22 -8.52 -7.99
N GLN A 104 18.87 -8.14 -6.89
CA GLN A 104 19.96 -8.92 -6.31
C GLN A 104 19.48 -9.62 -5.06
N GLU A 105 20.00 -10.82 -4.82
CA GLU A 105 19.87 -11.43 -3.51
C GLU A 105 20.58 -10.54 -2.50
N ALA A 106 19.78 -9.94 -1.61
CA ALA A 106 20.28 -9.39 -0.37
C ALA A 106 19.93 -10.40 0.70
N THR A 107 20.94 -11.01 1.29
CA THR A 107 20.79 -11.88 2.44
C THR A 107 21.51 -11.22 3.60
N ILE A 108 20.81 -11.03 4.70
CA ILE A 108 21.42 -10.66 5.99
C ILE A 108 21.48 -11.96 6.79
N GLU A 109 22.67 -12.34 7.23
CA GLU A 109 22.85 -13.56 8.02
C GLU A 109 21.95 -13.53 9.26
N GLY A 110 21.15 -14.58 9.44
CA GLY A 110 20.19 -14.68 10.56
C GLY A 110 18.85 -13.94 10.37
N TYR A 111 18.61 -13.24 9.26
CA TYR A 111 17.34 -12.54 9.01
C TYR A 111 16.65 -12.99 7.72
N GLN A 112 15.71 -13.93 7.86
CA GLN A 112 15.02 -14.61 6.75
C GLN A 112 14.10 -13.71 5.90
N TYR A 113 13.71 -12.55 6.42
CA TYR A 113 12.86 -11.60 5.70
C TYR A 113 13.68 -10.58 4.88
N CYS A 114 15.01 -10.72 4.79
CA CYS A 114 15.80 -10.00 3.78
C CYS A 114 16.01 -10.89 2.55
N THR A 115 15.42 -10.49 1.42
CA THR A 115 15.49 -11.25 0.16
C THR A 115 15.19 -10.36 -1.05
N SER A 116 15.31 -10.89 -2.26
CA SER A 116 14.93 -10.17 -3.49
C SER A 116 13.41 -10.02 -3.61
N LEU A 117 12.94 -8.98 -4.31
CA LEU A 117 11.52 -8.73 -4.51
C LEU A 117 10.80 -9.95 -5.15
N ASP A 118 11.44 -10.60 -6.13
CA ASP A 118 10.89 -11.79 -6.78
C ASP A 118 10.67 -12.95 -5.79
N ARG A 119 11.66 -13.22 -4.92
CA ARG A 119 11.56 -14.26 -3.89
C ARG A 119 10.54 -13.92 -2.82
N ALA A 120 10.44 -12.64 -2.44
CA ALA A 120 9.43 -12.17 -1.49
C ALA A 120 8.02 -12.44 -2.04
N PHE A 121 7.75 -12.09 -3.31
CA PHE A 121 6.45 -12.40 -3.92
C PHE A 121 6.21 -13.90 -4.05
N GLN A 122 7.20 -14.70 -4.47
CA GLN A 122 7.06 -16.16 -4.55
C GLN A 122 6.69 -16.76 -3.19
N SER A 123 7.38 -16.36 -2.12
CA SER A 123 7.12 -16.84 -0.76
C SER A 123 5.72 -16.44 -0.30
N LEU A 124 5.38 -15.16 -0.43
CA LEU A 124 4.08 -14.63 -0.01
C LEU A 124 2.89 -15.24 -0.76
N ILE A 125 3.03 -15.43 -2.07
CA ILE A 125 2.00 -16.08 -2.89
C ILE A 125 1.87 -17.55 -2.49
N SER A 126 2.98 -18.25 -2.20
CA SER A 126 2.94 -19.64 -1.70
C SER A 126 2.27 -19.77 -0.33
N GLU A 127 2.33 -18.70 0.48
CA GLU A 127 1.62 -18.58 1.77
C GLU A 127 0.17 -18.09 1.62
N ASN A 128 -0.35 -17.98 0.39
CA ASN A 128 -1.70 -17.49 0.06
C ASN A 128 -1.98 -16.03 0.44
N PHE A 129 -0.96 -15.17 0.50
CA PHE A 129 -1.17 -13.72 0.51
C PHE A 129 -1.48 -13.22 -0.90
N ASN A 130 -2.47 -12.33 -1.00
CA ASN A 130 -2.96 -11.82 -2.29
C ASN A 130 -3.06 -10.30 -2.33
N ASN A 131 -2.70 -9.61 -1.24
CA ASN A 131 -2.74 -8.16 -1.15
C ASN A 131 -1.44 -7.67 -0.51
N PHE A 132 -0.80 -6.70 -1.13
CA PHE A 132 0.51 -6.22 -0.74
C PHE A 132 0.57 -4.71 -0.78
N VAL A 133 1.27 -4.13 0.19
CA VAL A 133 1.71 -2.73 0.11
C VAL A 133 3.22 -2.73 -0.03
N LEU A 134 3.70 -2.31 -1.19
CA LEU A 134 5.11 -2.22 -1.54
C LEU A 134 5.60 -0.78 -1.44
N THR A 135 6.63 -0.55 -0.63
CA THR A 135 7.29 0.74 -0.50
C THR A 135 8.67 0.72 -1.14
N ILE A 136 8.88 1.58 -2.15
CA ILE A 136 10.18 1.82 -2.79
C ILE A 136 10.52 3.30 -2.60
N GLY A 137 11.57 3.59 -1.83
CA GLY A 137 11.87 4.95 -1.42
C GLY A 137 10.73 5.52 -0.56
N CYS A 138 10.21 6.70 -0.94
CA CYS A 138 9.05 7.32 -0.27
C CYS A 138 7.70 7.01 -0.95
N THR A 139 7.67 6.13 -1.96
CA THR A 139 6.44 5.79 -2.68
C THR A 139 5.93 4.43 -2.25
N ALA A 140 4.68 4.39 -1.78
CA ALA A 140 3.95 3.17 -1.53
C ALA A 140 2.96 2.88 -2.65
N VAL A 141 2.84 1.60 -3.03
CA VAL A 141 1.88 1.11 -4.02
C VAL A 141 1.16 -0.13 -3.50
N ALA A 142 -0.12 -0.23 -3.81
CA ALA A 142 -0.92 -1.43 -3.58
C ALA A 142 -0.79 -2.40 -4.75
N ILE A 143 -0.62 -3.68 -4.44
CA ILE A 143 -0.56 -4.77 -5.42
C ILE A 143 -1.53 -5.84 -4.93
N TYR A 144 -2.36 -6.39 -5.82
CA TYR A 144 -3.23 -7.50 -5.48
C TYR A 144 -3.26 -8.57 -6.57
N CYS A 145 -3.51 -9.82 -6.16
CA CYS A 145 -3.65 -10.97 -7.05
C CYS A 145 -5.14 -11.33 -7.19
N GLN A 146 -5.62 -11.43 -8.42
CA GLN A 146 -7.01 -11.80 -8.71
C GLN A 146 -7.18 -13.32 -8.52
N GLY A 147 -8.01 -13.75 -7.55
CA GLY A 147 -8.30 -15.17 -7.36
C GLY A 147 -8.73 -15.62 -5.95
N ASN A 148 -8.58 -14.78 -4.92
CA ASN A 148 -8.90 -15.16 -3.53
C ASN A 148 -9.75 -14.10 -2.82
N VAL A 149 -10.72 -14.56 -2.02
CA VAL A 149 -11.82 -13.74 -1.45
C VAL A 149 -11.46 -13.10 -0.09
N GLY A 150 -10.20 -13.21 0.36
CA GLY A 150 -9.75 -12.72 1.67
C GLY A 150 -8.86 -11.46 1.59
N LEU A 151 -9.06 -10.52 2.50
CA LEU A 151 -8.17 -9.37 2.68
C LEU A 151 -7.04 -9.72 3.66
N ASN A 152 -5.99 -10.36 3.15
CA ASN A 152 -4.73 -10.53 3.87
C ASN A 152 -3.69 -9.59 3.26
N ILE A 153 -3.25 -8.58 4.03
CA ILE A 153 -2.29 -7.57 3.58
C ILE A 153 -0.90 -7.90 4.13
N ARG A 154 0.10 -7.88 3.27
CA ARG A 154 1.52 -7.96 3.66
C ARG A 154 2.29 -6.75 3.16
N PHE A 155 3.21 -6.30 4.01
CA PHE A 155 4.01 -5.13 3.70
C PHE A 155 5.40 -5.54 3.20
N LEU A 156 5.82 -4.88 2.12
CA LEU A 156 7.14 -5.02 1.50
C LEU A 156 7.83 -3.66 1.54
N CYS A 157 9.10 -3.62 1.95
CA CYS A 157 9.88 -2.37 1.98
C CYS A 157 11.25 -2.56 1.33
N LYS A 158 11.74 -1.57 0.59
CA LYS A 158 13.15 -1.54 0.18
C LYS A 158 14.01 -1.05 1.35
N GLY A 159 14.75 -1.96 1.98
CA GLY A 159 15.77 -1.59 2.97
C GLY A 159 16.97 -0.97 2.27
N TYR A 160 17.32 0.25 2.65
CA TYR A 160 18.71 0.72 2.50
C TYR A 160 19.50 0.00 3.60
N LEU A 161 20.15 -1.10 3.22
CA LEU A 161 21.25 -1.67 4.00
C LEU A 161 22.35 -0.60 4.01
N TRP A 162 22.51 0.08 5.15
CA TRP A 162 23.71 0.87 5.44
C TRP A 162 24.80 -0.06 5.94
#